data_AF-A0A944D3L1-F1
#
_entry.id   AF-A0A944D3L1-F1
#
_cell.length_a   1.000
_cell.length_b   1.000
_cell.length_c   1.000
_cell.angle_alpha   90.00
_cell.angle_beta   90.00
_cell.angle_gamma   90.00
#
_symmetry.space_group_name_H-M   'P 1'
#
loop_
_entity.id
_entity.type
_entity.pdbx_description
1 polymer ?
#
loop_
_entity_poly.entity_id
_entity_poly.type
_entity_poly.pdbx_seq_one_letter_code
_entity_poly.pdbx_strand_id
1 'polypeptide(L)'
;MSFRSLSSFQRITYGVAAGAILLSIVFGIYAWIELNSPFIFWSSLVYVALLLALPWIVRRSGAHQRYSFSRIVTLLCFCITINLALNGLGSIGWYRSTLHYDDIVHLVTPILGVMLCMIWLCVRRQDELSYRDIQGLLLRVSLFVAALSVLWEPCELLLDMLFRVHTAGQDGQSLDTVYDIVVDGVGVVCAYVLCRQFWQPILRWLQKP
;
A
#
# COMPACT_ATOMS: atom_id res chain seq x y z
N MET A 1 -19.07 -12.97 12.24
CA MET A 1 -18.25 -14.09 11.73
C MET A 1 -17.35 -14.54 12.87
N SER A 2 -17.29 -15.85 13.16
CA SER A 2 -16.36 -16.37 14.17
C SER A 2 -14.94 -16.37 13.60
N PHE A 3 -13.92 -15.97 14.37
CA PHE A 3 -12.52 -16.04 13.93
C PHE A 3 -12.10 -17.46 13.50
N ARG A 4 -12.75 -18.48 14.09
CA ARG A 4 -12.54 -19.90 13.76
C ARG A 4 -13.02 -20.27 12.34
N SER A 5 -13.95 -19.51 11.75
CA SER A 5 -14.46 -19.78 10.39
C SER A 5 -13.62 -19.15 9.28
N LEU A 6 -12.57 -18.41 9.60
CA LEU A 6 -11.66 -17.80 8.62
C LEU A 6 -10.64 -18.82 8.11
N SER A 7 -10.15 -18.65 6.88
CA SER A 7 -8.99 -19.41 6.40
C SER A 7 -7.72 -19.02 7.16
N SER A 8 -6.69 -19.89 7.13
CA SER A 8 -5.41 -19.60 7.79
C SER A 8 -4.77 -18.30 7.28
N PHE A 9 -4.81 -18.05 5.98
CA PHE A 9 -4.29 -16.80 5.39
C PHE A 9 -4.98 -15.55 5.94
N GLN A 10 -6.31 -15.59 6.07
CA GLN A 10 -7.08 -14.46 6.61
C GLN A 10 -6.76 -14.23 8.09
N ARG A 11 -6.68 -15.30 8.89
CA ARG A 11 -6.30 -15.19 10.32
C ARG A 11 -4.90 -14.59 10.48
N ILE A 12 -3.94 -15.05 9.70
CA ILE A 12 -2.56 -14.52 9.70
C ILE A 12 -2.59 -13.05 9.33
N THR A 13 -3.28 -12.67 8.25
CA THR A 13 -3.35 -11.28 7.81
C THR A 13 -3.99 -10.37 8.85
N TYR A 14 -5.09 -10.79 9.49
CA TYR A 14 -5.71 -10.01 10.56
C TYR A 14 -4.80 -9.90 11.79
N GLY A 15 -4.10 -10.98 12.16
CA GLY A 15 -3.12 -10.96 13.24
C GLY A 15 -1.96 -10.00 12.95
N VAL A 16 -1.41 -10.05 11.73
CA VAL A 16 -0.33 -9.18 11.27
C VAL A 16 -0.80 -7.73 11.20
N ALA A 17 -2.00 -7.45 10.68
CA ALA A 17 -2.57 -6.11 10.64
C ALA A 17 -2.83 -5.54 12.05
N ALA A 18 -3.33 -6.36 12.98
CA ALA A 18 -3.49 -5.96 14.38
C ALA A 18 -2.14 -5.65 15.05
N GLY A 19 -1.13 -6.49 14.80
CA GLY A 19 0.24 -6.25 15.22
C GLY A 19 0.81 -4.95 14.63
N ALA A 20 0.59 -4.70 13.34
CA ALA A 20 1.03 -3.49 12.66
C ALA A 20 0.35 -2.23 13.19
N ILE A 21 -0.94 -2.29 13.53
CA ILE A 21 -1.66 -1.19 14.21
C ILE A 21 -0.98 -0.88 15.55
N LEU A 22 -0.78 -1.89 16.40
CA LEU A 22 -0.16 -1.70 17.71
C LEU A 22 1.25 -1.14 17.56
N LEU A 23 2.05 -1.71 16.66
CA LEU A 23 3.41 -1.26 16.39
C LEU A 23 3.43 0.18 15.89
N SER A 24 2.52 0.57 14.99
CA SER A 24 2.44 1.94 14.47
C SER A 24 2.07 2.95 15.55
N ILE A 25 1.19 2.59 16.49
CA ILE A 25 0.85 3.45 17.62
C ILE A 25 2.08 3.65 18.52
N VAL A 26 2.72 2.55 18.93
CA VAL A 26 3.90 2.60 19.81
C VAL A 26 5.04 3.36 19.13
N PHE A 27 5.32 3.04 17.87
CA PHE A 27 6.37 3.66 17.09
C PHE A 27 6.09 5.13 16.81
N GLY A 28 4.84 5.49 16.48
CA GLY A 28 4.46 6.89 16.31
C GLY A 28 4.71 7.70 17.59
N ILE A 29 4.32 7.18 18.76
CA ILE A 29 4.57 7.83 20.06
C ILE A 29 6.08 7.98 20.30
N TYR A 30 6.86 6.93 20.05
CA TYR A 30 8.32 6.98 20.13
C TYR A 30 8.92 8.03 19.19
N ALA A 31 8.47 8.09 17.93
CA ALA A 31 8.94 9.07 16.96
C ALA A 31 8.61 10.51 17.38
N TRP A 32 7.48 10.74 18.03
CA TRP A 32 7.13 12.04 18.59
C TRP A 32 8.01 12.43 19.78
N ILE A 33 8.19 11.52 20.75
CA ILE A 33 8.85 11.83 22.03
C ILE A 33 10.38 11.81 21.89
N GLU A 34 10.93 10.77 21.28
CA GLU A 34 12.36 10.49 21.28
C GLU A 34 13.07 10.99 20.01
N LEU A 35 12.39 10.90 18.86
CA LEU A 35 12.97 11.32 17.57
C LEU A 35 12.60 12.76 17.18
N ASN A 36 11.66 13.39 17.90
CA ASN A 36 11.09 14.70 17.57
C ASN A 36 10.65 14.81 16.09
N SER A 37 10.07 13.73 15.55
CA SER A 37 9.62 13.63 14.17
C SER A 37 8.09 13.63 14.10
N PRO A 38 7.45 14.81 13.99
CA PRO A 38 5.99 14.91 13.88
C PRO A 38 5.47 14.26 12.59
N PHE A 39 6.25 14.29 11.52
CA PHE A 39 5.90 13.67 10.25
C PHE A 39 5.65 12.17 10.40
N ILE A 40 6.59 11.43 10.99
CA ILE A 40 6.47 9.97 11.20
C ILE A 40 5.28 9.64 12.12
N PHE A 41 5.05 10.45 13.16
CA PHE A 41 3.89 10.29 14.04
C PHE A 41 2.56 10.41 13.28
N TRP A 42 2.37 11.48 12.51
CA TRP A 42 1.14 11.71 11.76
C TRP A 42 0.94 10.66 10.66
N SER A 43 2.00 10.28 9.94
CA SER A 43 1.94 9.20 8.96
C SER A 43 1.51 7.88 9.59
N SER A 44 2.05 7.55 10.77
CA SER A 44 1.66 6.34 11.53
C SER A 44 0.17 6.36 11.91
N LEU A 45 -0.35 7.51 12.36
CA LEU A 45 -1.77 7.66 12.68
C LEU A 45 -2.67 7.50 11.44
N VAL A 46 -2.25 8.00 10.28
CA VAL A 46 -3.00 7.81 9.02
C VAL A 46 -3.10 6.33 8.68
N TYR A 47 -2.02 5.55 8.81
CA TYR A 47 -2.06 4.11 8.57
C TYR A 47 -2.98 3.37 9.56
N VAL A 48 -2.91 3.72 10.84
CA VAL A 48 -3.80 3.15 11.87
C VAL A 48 -5.27 3.46 11.54
N ALA A 49 -5.58 4.72 11.25
CA ALA A 49 -6.93 5.14 10.90
C ALA A 49 -7.43 4.40 9.65
N LEU A 50 -6.59 4.26 8.62
CA LEU A 50 -6.92 3.55 7.40
C LEU A 50 -7.22 2.08 7.66
N LEU A 51 -6.36 1.36 8.40
CA LEU A 51 -6.55 -0.06 8.72
C LEU A 51 -7.81 -0.30 9.56
N LEU A 52 -8.12 0.59 10.51
CA LEU A 52 -9.33 0.51 11.34
C LEU A 52 -10.61 0.86 10.57
N ALA A 53 -10.55 1.85 9.66
CA ALA A 53 -11.70 2.28 8.87
C ALA A 53 -12.02 1.32 7.72
N LEU A 54 -11.04 0.54 7.24
CA LEU A 54 -11.14 -0.30 6.06
C LEU A 54 -12.36 -1.25 6.07
N PRO A 55 -12.68 -2.00 7.15
CA PRO A 55 -13.86 -2.86 7.17
C PRO A 55 -15.16 -2.07 7.00
N TRP A 56 -15.26 -0.88 7.60
CA TRP A 56 -16.42 -0.01 7.48
C TRP A 56 -16.56 0.57 6.07
N ILE A 57 -15.45 1.03 5.49
CA ILE A 57 -15.35 1.55 4.12
C ILE A 57 -15.80 0.49 3.10
N VAL A 58 -15.30 -0.75 3.22
CA VAL A 58 -15.70 -1.86 2.34
C VAL A 58 -17.18 -2.19 2.53
N ARG A 59 -17.68 -2.21 3.77
CA ARG A 59 -19.10 -2.53 4.02
C ARG A 59 -20.04 -1.50 3.38
N ARG A 60 -19.74 -0.21 3.51
CA ARG A 60 -20.50 0.91 2.93
C ARG A 60 -20.52 0.89 1.40
N SER A 61 -19.50 0.31 0.76
CA SER A 61 -19.41 0.26 -0.69
C SER A 61 -20.34 -0.74 -1.39
N GLY A 62 -21.07 -1.58 -0.64
CA GLY A 62 -21.91 -2.64 -1.21
C GLY A 62 -21.14 -3.87 -1.71
N ALA A 63 -19.82 -3.82 -1.71
CA ALA A 63 -18.89 -4.90 -2.06
C ALA A 63 -19.27 -6.32 -1.59
N HIS A 64 -19.74 -6.39 -0.35
CA HIS A 64 -20.09 -7.62 0.34
C HIS A 64 -21.28 -8.38 -0.28
N GLN A 65 -22.04 -7.73 -1.16
CA GLN A 65 -23.15 -8.37 -1.89
C GLN A 65 -22.65 -9.32 -2.97
N ARG A 66 -21.46 -9.06 -3.53
CA ARG A 66 -20.90 -9.81 -4.67
C ARG A 66 -19.63 -10.57 -4.36
N TYR A 67 -18.88 -10.10 -3.37
CA TYR A 67 -17.60 -10.64 -2.99
C TYR A 67 -17.59 -10.97 -1.50
N SER A 68 -16.76 -11.93 -1.11
CA SER A 68 -16.56 -12.26 0.30
C SER A 68 -15.89 -11.09 1.01
N PHE A 69 -16.65 -10.46 1.90
CA PHE A 69 -16.23 -9.30 2.68
C PHE A 69 -14.88 -9.53 3.37
N SER A 70 -14.73 -10.70 4.02
CA SER A 70 -13.50 -11.05 4.74
C SER A 70 -12.30 -11.15 3.82
N ARG A 71 -12.46 -11.61 2.58
CA ARG A 71 -11.39 -11.75 1.59
C ARG A 71 -10.93 -10.41 1.01
N ILE A 72 -11.87 -9.50 0.74
CA ILE A 72 -11.54 -8.14 0.27
C ILE A 72 -10.76 -7.40 1.35
N VAL A 73 -11.30 -7.37 2.57
CA VAL A 73 -10.66 -6.69 3.70
C VAL A 73 -9.27 -7.29 3.94
N THR A 74 -9.13 -8.62 3.85
CA THR A 74 -7.83 -9.30 3.96
C THR A 74 -6.82 -8.79 2.94
N LEU A 75 -7.14 -8.77 1.64
CA LEU A 75 -6.17 -8.31 0.63
C LEU A 75 -5.80 -6.84 0.77
N LEU A 76 -6.78 -5.99 1.08
CA LEU A 76 -6.53 -4.57 1.30
C LEU A 76 -5.66 -4.34 2.55
N CYS A 77 -5.96 -5.02 3.66
CA CYS A 77 -5.12 -5.01 4.87
C CYS A 77 -3.71 -5.50 4.56
N PHE A 78 -3.57 -6.58 3.80
CA PHE A 78 -2.26 -7.11 3.41
C PHE A 78 -1.45 -6.07 2.64
N CYS A 79 -2.01 -5.47 1.59
CA CYS A 79 -1.31 -4.46 0.79
C CYS A 79 -0.87 -3.26 1.64
N ILE A 80 -1.76 -2.72 2.47
CA ILE A 80 -1.48 -1.58 3.35
C ILE A 80 -0.40 -1.95 4.38
N THR A 81 -0.49 -3.14 4.97
CA THR A 81 0.44 -3.56 6.03
C THR A 81 1.85 -3.80 5.48
N ILE A 82 1.98 -4.40 4.29
CA ILE A 82 3.30 -4.58 3.66
C ILE A 82 3.89 -3.23 3.28
N ASN A 83 3.10 -2.33 2.70
CA ASN A 83 3.58 -0.98 2.37
C ASN A 83 4.03 -0.20 3.61
N LEU A 84 3.25 -0.25 4.69
CA LEU A 84 3.61 0.31 5.99
C LEU A 84 4.89 -0.33 6.56
N ALA A 85 5.04 -1.64 6.46
CA ALA A 85 6.22 -2.33 6.98
C ALA A 85 7.49 -1.90 6.22
N LEU A 86 7.42 -1.79 4.89
CA LEU A 86 8.53 -1.33 4.07
C LEU A 86 8.91 0.13 4.40
N ASN A 87 7.95 1.05 4.33
CA ASN A 87 8.23 2.47 4.61
C ASN A 87 8.61 2.70 6.09
N GLY A 88 7.98 1.97 7.02
CA GLY A 88 8.25 2.06 8.45
C GLY A 88 9.66 1.56 8.81
N LEU A 89 10.10 0.44 8.21
CA LEU A 89 11.49 -0.03 8.38
C LEU A 89 12.49 0.97 7.79
N GLY A 90 12.19 1.57 6.64
CA GLY A 90 12.98 2.68 6.09
C GLY A 90 13.14 3.82 7.09
N SER A 91 12.03 4.27 7.67
CA SER A 91 11.99 5.39 8.62
C SER A 91 12.82 5.20 9.90
N ILE A 92 13.16 3.96 10.28
CA ILE A 92 14.02 3.64 11.43
C ILE A 92 15.50 3.44 11.07
N GLY A 93 15.92 3.77 9.86
CA GLY A 93 17.32 3.68 9.45
C GLY A 93 17.66 2.49 8.56
N TRP A 94 16.68 1.69 8.14
CA TRP A 94 16.96 0.51 7.32
C TRP A 94 17.46 0.86 5.91
N TYR A 95 17.24 2.09 5.44
CA TYR A 95 17.87 2.63 4.23
C TYR A 95 19.41 2.51 4.25
N ARG A 96 20.04 2.52 5.44
CA ARG A 96 21.50 2.35 5.59
C ARG A 96 21.98 0.90 5.61
N SER A 97 21.07 -0.05 5.76
CA SER A 97 21.43 -1.47 5.94
C SER A 97 21.88 -2.14 4.63
N THR A 98 21.37 -1.65 3.49
CA THR A 98 21.72 -2.13 2.16
C THR A 98 21.47 -1.01 1.15
N LEU A 99 22.36 -0.89 0.17
CA LEU A 99 22.25 0.09 -0.92
C LEU A 99 20.99 -0.10 -1.77
N HIS A 100 20.37 -1.28 -1.71
CA HIS A 100 19.20 -1.64 -2.52
C HIS A 100 17.89 -1.62 -1.74
N TYR A 101 17.88 -1.14 -0.49
CA TYR A 101 16.65 -1.16 0.29
C TYR A 101 15.62 -0.22 -0.33
N ASP A 102 16.08 0.97 -0.72
CA ASP A 102 15.26 1.98 -1.35
C ASP A 102 14.70 1.50 -2.68
N ASP A 103 15.54 0.88 -3.52
CA ASP A 103 15.14 0.19 -4.75
C ASP A 103 13.95 -0.76 -4.52
N ILE A 104 13.99 -1.52 -3.42
CA ILE A 104 12.93 -2.47 -3.09
C ILE A 104 11.65 -1.74 -2.69
N VAL A 105 11.75 -0.65 -1.93
CA VAL A 105 10.59 0.16 -1.53
C VAL A 105 9.93 0.78 -2.77
N HIS A 106 10.72 1.41 -3.65
CA HIS A 106 10.26 2.01 -4.91
C HIS A 106 9.78 0.98 -5.93
N LEU A 107 10.32 -0.24 -5.91
CA LEU A 107 9.79 -1.32 -6.77
C LEU A 107 8.46 -1.86 -6.25
N VAL A 108 8.34 -2.10 -4.95
CA VAL A 108 7.20 -2.81 -4.35
C VAL A 108 6.01 -1.88 -4.10
N THR A 109 6.24 -0.63 -3.73
CA THR A 109 5.17 0.33 -3.40
C THR A 109 4.20 0.55 -4.57
N PRO A 110 4.65 0.83 -5.81
CA PRO A 110 3.75 0.96 -6.96
C PRO A 110 3.01 -0.35 -7.29
N ILE A 111 3.65 -1.52 -7.09
CA ILE A 111 2.98 -2.82 -7.27
C ILE A 111 1.78 -2.94 -6.33
N LEU A 112 2.00 -2.65 -5.05
CA LEU A 112 0.93 -2.66 -4.05
C LEU A 112 -0.12 -1.59 -4.33
N GLY A 113 0.28 -0.41 -4.81
CA GLY A 113 -0.62 0.68 -5.20
C GLY A 113 -1.57 0.27 -6.33
N VAL A 114 -1.04 -0.29 -7.42
CA VAL A 114 -1.85 -0.78 -8.55
C VAL A 114 -2.79 -1.90 -8.09
N MET A 115 -2.29 -2.87 -7.32
CA MET A 115 -3.12 -3.96 -6.78
C MET A 115 -4.25 -3.43 -5.90
N LEU A 116 -3.95 -2.52 -4.98
CA LEU A 116 -4.92 -1.92 -4.06
C LEU A 116 -6.00 -1.14 -4.80
N CYS A 117 -5.62 -0.28 -5.75
CA CYS A 117 -6.55 0.46 -6.59
C CYS A 117 -7.41 -0.48 -7.45
N MET A 118 -6.82 -1.53 -8.03
CA MET A 118 -7.55 -2.53 -8.81
C MET A 118 -8.59 -3.27 -7.97
N ILE A 119 -8.22 -3.70 -6.76
CA ILE A 119 -9.15 -4.36 -5.83
C ILE A 119 -10.29 -3.41 -5.51
N TRP A 120 -9.95 -2.19 -5.10
CA TRP A 120 -10.93 -1.18 -4.71
C TRP A 120 -11.93 -0.86 -5.83
N LEU A 121 -11.44 -0.58 -7.04
CA LEU A 121 -12.30 -0.19 -8.17
C LEU A 121 -13.13 -1.37 -8.69
N CYS A 122 -12.57 -2.57 -8.77
CA CYS A 122 -13.34 -3.74 -9.19
C CYS A 122 -14.43 -4.12 -8.18
N VAL A 123 -14.16 -3.92 -6.90
CA VAL A 123 -15.11 -4.22 -5.83
C VAL A 123 -16.25 -3.19 -5.78
N ARG A 124 -15.99 -1.93 -6.15
CA ARG A 124 -17.02 -0.89 -6.23
C ARG A 124 -17.89 -0.96 -7.47
N ARG A 125 -17.42 -1.54 -8.56
CA ARG A 125 -18.23 -1.72 -9.75
C ARG A 125 -19.24 -2.84 -9.55
N GLN A 126 -20.52 -2.50 -9.70
CA GLN A 126 -21.61 -3.46 -9.53
C GLN A 126 -21.78 -4.36 -10.76
N ASP A 127 -21.41 -3.87 -11.94
CA ASP A 127 -21.59 -4.57 -13.21
C ASP A 127 -20.56 -5.69 -13.45
N GLU A 128 -20.92 -6.69 -14.24
CA GLU A 128 -19.98 -7.68 -14.74
C GLU A 128 -18.97 -7.04 -15.69
N LEU A 129 -17.70 -7.04 -15.28
CA LEU A 129 -16.63 -6.48 -16.11
C LEU A 129 -16.20 -7.52 -17.14
N SER A 130 -16.25 -7.14 -18.42
CA SER A 130 -15.63 -7.96 -19.46
C SER A 130 -14.11 -7.97 -19.28
N TYR A 131 -13.43 -8.92 -19.92
CA TYR A 131 -11.98 -8.95 -19.95
C TYR A 131 -11.39 -7.63 -20.48
N ARG A 132 -12.02 -7.03 -21.51
CA ARG A 132 -11.59 -5.75 -22.09
C ARG A 132 -11.73 -4.60 -21.10
N ASP A 133 -12.80 -4.58 -20.31
CA ASP A 133 -13.00 -3.55 -19.28
C ASP A 133 -11.94 -3.64 -18.19
N ILE A 134 -11.57 -4.86 -17.79
CA ILE A 134 -10.51 -5.10 -16.81
C ILE A 134 -9.16 -4.62 -17.34
N GLN A 135 -8.81 -4.92 -18.60
CA GLN A 135 -7.56 -4.43 -19.19
C GLN A 135 -7.53 -2.90 -19.29
N GLY A 136 -8.64 -2.29 -19.70
CA GLY A 136 -8.75 -0.83 -19.77
C GLY A 136 -8.76 -0.16 -18.39
N LEU A 137 -9.28 -0.82 -17.35
CA LEU A 137 -9.19 -0.36 -15.97
C LEU A 137 -7.75 -0.47 -15.45
N LEU A 138 -7.11 -1.61 -15.67
CA LEU A 138 -5.73 -1.86 -15.26
C LEU A 138 -4.78 -0.83 -15.87
N LEU A 139 -4.89 -0.53 -17.16
CA LEU A 139 -4.09 0.51 -17.80
C LEU A 139 -4.29 1.87 -17.14
N ARG A 140 -5.54 2.27 -16.89
CA ARG A 140 -5.84 3.56 -16.23
C ARG A 140 -5.30 3.63 -14.81
N VAL A 141 -5.40 2.54 -14.05
CA VAL A 141 -4.84 2.45 -12.69
C VAL A 141 -3.32 2.52 -12.73
N SER A 142 -2.67 1.79 -13.65
CA SER A 142 -1.22 1.85 -13.82
C SER A 142 -0.74 3.26 -14.18
N LEU A 143 -1.41 3.95 -15.11
CA LEU A 143 -1.08 5.34 -15.45
C LEU A 143 -1.30 6.29 -14.28
N PHE A 144 -2.38 6.09 -13.52
CA PHE A 144 -2.64 6.88 -12.32
C PHE A 144 -1.56 6.70 -11.26
N VAL A 145 -1.13 5.45 -10.98
CA VAL A 145 -0.06 5.18 -10.02
C VAL A 145 1.27 5.72 -10.51
N ALA A 146 1.60 5.57 -11.80
CA ALA A 146 2.81 6.17 -12.37
C ALA A 146 2.83 7.70 -12.23
N ALA A 147 1.68 8.36 -12.44
CA ALA A 147 1.57 9.80 -12.22
C ALA A 147 1.76 10.17 -10.74
N LEU A 148 1.24 9.37 -9.80
CA LEU A 148 1.47 9.58 -8.38
C LEU A 148 2.94 9.44 -8.01
N SER A 149 3.64 8.42 -8.52
CA SER A 149 5.07 8.23 -8.34
C SER A 149 5.88 9.44 -8.82
N VAL A 150 5.61 9.91 -10.05
CA VAL A 150 6.29 11.10 -10.61
C VAL A 150 5.99 12.36 -9.80
N LEU A 151 4.80 12.47 -9.19
CA LEU A 151 4.44 13.61 -8.35
C LEU A 151 4.99 13.49 -6.92
N TRP A 152 5.18 12.28 -6.41
CA TRP A 152 5.63 12.02 -5.06
C TRP A 152 7.07 12.47 -4.86
N GLU A 153 8.00 12.06 -5.72
CA GLU A 153 9.43 12.37 -5.55
C GLU A 153 9.74 13.88 -5.48
N PRO A 154 9.19 14.74 -6.35
CA PRO A 154 9.38 16.18 -6.21
C PRO A 154 8.71 16.75 -4.95
N CYS A 155 7.59 16.17 -4.50
CA CYS A 155 6.95 16.59 -3.24
C CYS A 155 7.83 16.25 -2.04
N GLU A 156 8.41 15.05 -2.02
CA GLU A 156 9.33 14.61 -0.98
C GLU A 156 10.56 15.52 -0.91
N LEU A 157 11.22 15.78 -2.04
CA LEU A 157 12.34 16.71 -2.13
C LEU A 157 11.98 18.11 -1.61
N LEU A 158 10.80 18.63 -1.98
CA LEU A 158 10.33 19.94 -1.52
C LEU A 158 10.06 19.95 0.00
N LEU A 159 9.43 18.89 0.52
CA LEU A 159 9.17 18.77 1.96
C LEU A 159 10.48 18.66 2.74
N ASP A 160 11.48 17.97 2.22
CA ASP A 160 12.80 17.88 2.81
C ASP A 160 13.51 19.23 2.86
N MET A 161 13.47 19.99 1.77
CA MET A 161 14.06 21.33 1.71
C MET A 161 13.38 22.30 2.69
N LEU A 162 12.05 22.24 2.82
CA LEU A 162 11.28 23.20 3.61
C LEU A 162 11.21 22.84 5.10
N PHE A 163 11.09 21.55 5.41
CA PHE A 163 10.73 21.08 6.74
C PHE A 163 11.74 20.10 7.33
N ARG A 164 12.77 19.70 6.57
CA ARG A 164 13.78 18.72 6.98
C ARG A 164 13.14 17.42 7.47
N VAL A 165 12.15 16.92 6.72
CA VAL A 165 11.40 15.70 7.06
C VAL A 165 12.12 14.41 6.69
N HIS A 166 13.35 14.50 6.19
CA HIS A 166 14.17 13.36 5.79
C HIS A 166 14.11 12.23 6.81
N THR A 167 13.84 11.03 6.29
CA THR A 167 13.86 9.82 7.10
C THR A 167 15.29 9.50 7.52
N ALA A 168 15.43 8.76 8.61
CA ALA A 168 16.74 8.39 9.12
C ALA A 168 17.51 7.62 8.03
N GLY A 169 18.55 8.26 7.48
CA GLY A 169 19.47 7.60 6.55
C GLY A 169 19.21 7.76 5.06
N GLN A 170 18.24 8.60 4.67
CA GLN A 170 18.21 9.20 3.33
C GLN A 170 18.69 10.65 3.43
N ASP A 171 19.67 11.00 2.60
CA ASP A 171 20.03 12.40 2.37
C ASP A 171 19.28 12.81 1.09
N GLY A 172 18.19 13.59 1.21
CA GLY A 172 17.34 13.97 0.07
C GLY A 172 18.11 14.67 -1.05
N GLN A 173 18.56 13.91 -2.05
CA GLN A 173 19.41 14.35 -3.16
C GLN A 173 18.64 14.29 -4.48
N SER A 174 18.87 15.27 -5.36
CA SER A 174 18.14 15.37 -6.65
C SER A 174 18.41 14.22 -7.63
N LEU A 175 19.56 13.56 -7.53
CA LEU A 175 19.89 12.39 -8.35
C LEU A 175 19.12 11.13 -7.91
N ASP A 176 18.80 11.05 -6.62
CA ASP A 176 17.97 10.01 -6.00
C ASP A 176 16.56 10.09 -6.59
N THR A 177 15.94 11.27 -6.51
CA THR A 177 14.60 11.58 -7.05
C THR A 177 14.38 11.08 -8.49
N VAL A 178 15.36 11.28 -9.39
CA VAL A 178 15.21 10.85 -10.79
C VAL A 178 15.29 9.33 -10.91
N TYR A 179 16.19 8.72 -10.16
CA TYR A 179 16.36 7.29 -10.13
C TYR A 179 15.15 6.59 -9.51
N ASP A 180 14.58 7.14 -8.43
CA ASP A 180 13.37 6.63 -7.77
C ASP A 180 12.17 6.66 -8.70
N ILE A 181 11.97 7.73 -9.47
CA ILE A 181 10.95 7.79 -10.54
C ILE A 181 11.11 6.64 -11.54
N VAL A 182 12.35 6.28 -11.90
CA VAL A 182 12.62 5.18 -12.85
C VAL A 182 12.28 3.84 -12.21
N VAL A 183 12.73 3.59 -10.97
CA VAL A 183 12.44 2.35 -10.25
C VAL A 183 10.95 2.19 -10.01
N ASP A 184 10.26 3.27 -9.65
CA ASP A 184 8.81 3.32 -9.52
C ASP A 184 8.10 2.94 -10.83
N GLY A 185 8.59 3.49 -11.95
CA GLY A 185 8.12 3.15 -13.29
C GLY A 185 8.25 1.66 -13.61
N VAL A 186 9.39 1.04 -13.24
CA VAL A 186 9.59 -0.40 -13.34
C VAL A 186 8.59 -1.15 -12.46
N GLY A 187 8.35 -0.68 -11.23
CA GLY A 187 7.33 -1.21 -10.32
C GLY A 187 5.94 -1.21 -10.94
N VAL A 188 5.52 -0.11 -11.56
CA VAL A 188 4.23 -0.01 -12.27
C VAL A 188 4.13 -0.99 -13.43
N VAL A 189 5.19 -1.15 -14.23
CA VAL A 189 5.22 -2.12 -15.34
C VAL A 189 5.10 -3.55 -14.82
N CYS A 190 5.86 -3.89 -13.78
CA CYS A 190 5.77 -5.18 -13.09
C CYS A 190 4.34 -5.43 -12.58
N ALA A 191 3.73 -4.43 -11.94
CA ALA A 191 2.36 -4.50 -11.46
C ALA A 191 1.37 -4.76 -12.59
N TYR A 192 1.51 -4.05 -13.70
CA TYR A 192 0.67 -4.23 -14.88
C TYR A 192 0.76 -5.67 -15.41
N VAL A 193 1.97 -6.21 -15.55
CA VAL A 193 2.19 -7.58 -16.03
C VAL A 193 1.60 -8.60 -15.05
N LEU A 194 1.90 -8.47 -13.75
CA LEU A 194 1.41 -9.37 -12.71
C LEU A 194 -0.12 -9.34 -12.63
N CYS A 195 -0.73 -8.17 -12.56
CA CYS A 195 -2.18 -8.05 -12.57
C CYS A 195 -2.76 -8.62 -13.86
N ARG A 196 -2.20 -8.32 -15.03
CA ARG A 196 -2.71 -8.88 -16.29
C ARG A 196 -2.75 -10.40 -16.30
N GLN A 197 -1.75 -11.06 -15.71
CA GLN A 197 -1.67 -12.52 -15.62
C GLN A 197 -2.56 -13.12 -14.52
N PHE A 198 -2.59 -12.49 -13.34
CA PHE A 198 -3.16 -13.09 -12.13
C PHE A 198 -4.49 -12.48 -11.66
N TRP A 199 -5.01 -11.43 -12.31
CA TRP A 199 -6.23 -10.75 -11.86
C TRP A 199 -7.47 -11.63 -11.89
N GLN A 200 -7.63 -12.45 -12.94
CA GLN A 200 -8.77 -13.35 -13.06
C GLN A 200 -8.81 -14.39 -11.92
N PRO A 201 -7.72 -15.09 -11.58
CA PRO A 201 -7.63 -15.90 -10.36
C PRO A 201 -8.02 -15.14 -9.08
N ILE A 202 -7.52 -13.90 -8.90
CA ILE A 202 -7.80 -13.08 -7.71
C ILE A 202 -9.30 -12.77 -7.61
N LEU A 203 -9.93 -12.32 -8.69
CA LEU A 203 -11.37 -12.03 -8.73
C LEU A 203 -12.22 -13.26 -8.39
N ARG A 204 -11.90 -14.41 -8.98
CA ARG A 204 -12.60 -15.67 -8.68
C ARG A 204 -12.44 -16.06 -7.22
N TRP A 205 -11.25 -15.86 -6.64
CA TRP A 205 -11.02 -16.11 -5.23
C TRP A 205 -11.82 -15.17 -4.32
N LEU A 206 -11.97 -13.90 -4.71
CA LEU A 206 -12.79 -12.91 -3.99
C LEU A 206 -14.29 -13.24 -4.02
N GLN A 207 -14.78 -13.87 -5.08
CA GLN A 207 -16.20 -14.24 -5.24
C GLN A 207 -16.60 -15.51 -4.49
N LYS A 208 -15.64 -16.35 -4.09
CA LYS A 208 -15.93 -17.55 -3.30
C LYS A 208 -16.50 -17.13 -1.94
N PRO A 209 -17.57 -17.80 -1.45
CA PRO A 209 -18.19 -17.48 -0.16
C PRO A 209 -17.17 -17.47 0.99
#